data_AF-A0A9P0P9T8-F1
#
_entry.id   AF-A0A9P0P9T8-F1
#
_cell.length_a   1.000
_cell.length_b   1.000
_cell.length_c   1.000
_cell.angle_alpha   90.00
_cell.angle_beta   90.00
_cell.angle_gamma   90.00
#
_symmetry.space_group_name_H-M   'P 1'
#
loop_
_entity.id
_entity.type
_entity.pdbx_description
1 polymer ?
#
loop_
_entity_poly.entity_id
_entity_poly.type
_entity_poly.pdbx_seq_one_letter_code
_entity_poly.pdbx_strand_id
1 'polypeptide(L)'
;MEFFDDEKNWGAQEVKSGRSWKIEELRLKSNTDLHQLWYVLLKERNMLLTMEQEAKDRVRLFPSPERLDKVEESMENLESVVRERNKAYHMLETGETGERPGKMETGYFGIRYYYK
;
A
#
# COMPACT_ATOMS: atom_id res chain seq x y z
N MET A 1 15.80 17.00 -1.06
CA MET A 1 14.75 16.61 -2.03
C MET A 1 14.25 15.24 -1.60
N GLU A 2 12.93 15.01 -1.46
CA GLU A 2 12.40 13.73 -0.95
C GLU A 2 11.94 12.76 -2.06
N PHE A 3 12.06 13.15 -3.34
CA PHE A 3 11.64 12.35 -4.51
C PHE A 3 12.77 11.53 -5.13
N PHE A 4 14.00 11.67 -4.63
CA PHE A 4 15.17 10.94 -5.10
C PHE A 4 15.84 10.26 -3.92
N ASP A 5 16.45 9.11 -4.16
CA ASP A 5 17.27 8.40 -3.17
C ASP A 5 18.51 9.22 -2.83
N ASP A 6 19.18 8.86 -1.73
CA ASP A 6 20.42 9.50 -1.29
C ASP A 6 21.43 9.57 -2.43
N GLU A 7 22.11 10.71 -2.56
CA GLU A 7 23.11 10.95 -3.62
C GLU A 7 24.22 9.87 -3.65
N LYS A 8 24.46 9.22 -2.51
CA LYS A 8 25.43 8.12 -2.36
C LYS A 8 25.00 6.84 -3.07
N ASN A 9 23.70 6.64 -3.26
CA ASN A 9 23.12 5.45 -3.89
C ASN A 9 22.98 5.60 -5.40
N TRP A 10 23.27 6.78 -5.96
CA TRP A 10 23.14 7.03 -7.39
C TRP A 10 24.17 6.22 -8.19
N GLY A 11 23.68 5.40 -9.12
CA GLY A 11 24.52 4.51 -9.93
C GLY A 11 24.90 3.19 -9.25
N ALA A 12 24.49 2.96 -8.00
CA ALA A 12 24.60 1.64 -7.38
C ALA A 12 23.62 0.66 -8.04
N GLN A 13 24.08 -0.55 -8.35
CA GLN A 13 23.25 -1.59 -8.96
C GLN A 13 22.37 -2.32 -7.93
N GLU A 14 22.85 -2.41 -6.68
CA GLU A 14 22.15 -3.00 -5.55
C GLU A 14 22.08 -2.01 -4.39
N VAL A 15 20.87 -1.79 -3.87
CA VAL A 15 20.64 -1.00 -2.67
C VAL A 15 20.08 -1.91 -1.59
N LYS A 16 20.83 -2.08 -0.50
CA LYS A 16 20.41 -2.95 0.61
C LYS A 16 19.14 -2.39 1.24
N SER A 17 18.07 -3.18 1.17
CA SER A 17 16.76 -2.86 1.74
C SER A 17 16.32 -3.91 2.76
N GLY A 18 15.54 -3.47 3.75
CA GLY A 18 14.94 -4.37 4.74
C GLY A 18 13.88 -5.30 4.15
N ARG A 19 13.19 -6.04 5.02
CA ARG A 19 11.99 -6.79 4.67
C ARG A 19 10.73 -5.92 4.72
N SER A 20 9.65 -6.39 4.12
CA SER A 20 8.31 -5.80 4.25
C SER A 20 7.77 -5.91 5.68
N TRP A 21 6.82 -5.03 6.00
CA TRP A 21 6.09 -5.04 7.27
C TRP A 21 5.08 -6.19 7.29
N LYS A 22 5.15 -7.03 8.34
CA LYS A 22 4.20 -8.13 8.53
C LYS A 22 2.94 -7.64 9.22
N ILE A 23 1.80 -8.22 8.85
CA ILE A 23 0.48 -7.93 9.44
C ILE A 23 0.50 -8.01 10.97
N GLU A 24 1.14 -9.06 11.52
CA GLU A 24 1.23 -9.28 12.97
C GLU A 24 1.91 -8.12 13.71
N GLU A 25 2.91 -7.51 13.10
CA GLU A 25 3.65 -6.39 13.68
C GLU A 25 2.86 -5.10 13.63
N LEU A 26 2.12 -4.90 12.53
CA LEU A 26 1.25 -3.74 12.33
C LEU A 26 0.06 -3.75 13.30
N ARG A 27 -0.46 -4.94 13.64
CA ARG A 27 -1.52 -5.08 14.65
C ARG A 27 -1.11 -4.60 16.04
N LEU A 28 0.18 -4.65 16.38
CA LEU A 28 0.72 -4.20 17.67
C LEU A 28 0.90 -2.67 17.75
N LYS A 29 0.75 -1.94 16.64
CA LYS A 29 0.95 -0.48 16.59
C LYS A 29 -0.34 0.30 16.80
N SER A 30 -0.21 1.51 17.35
CA SER A 30 -1.34 2.44 17.52
C SER A 30 -1.84 2.96 16.15
N ASN A 31 -3.09 3.44 16.08
CA ASN A 31 -3.62 4.04 14.84
C ASN A 31 -2.81 5.27 14.42
N THR A 32 -2.31 6.05 15.38
CA THR A 32 -1.45 7.22 15.11
C THR A 32 -0.13 6.79 14.47
N ASP A 33 0.50 5.74 14.98
CA ASP A 33 1.74 5.21 14.40
C ASP A 33 1.52 4.64 13.00
N LEU A 34 0.42 3.92 12.78
CA LEU A 34 0.06 3.39 11.46
C LEU A 34 -0.18 4.53 10.46
N HIS A 35 -0.85 5.60 10.88
CA HIS A 35 -1.06 6.77 10.02
C HIS A 35 0.26 7.45 9.66
N GLN A 36 1.19 7.61 10.61
CA GLN A 36 2.52 8.15 10.33
C GLN A 36 3.32 7.22 9.40
N LEU A 37 3.29 5.91 9.66
CA LEU A 37 3.97 4.91 8.86
C LEU A 37 3.48 4.90 7.41
N TRP A 38 2.18 5.06 7.19
CA TRP A 38 1.61 5.17 5.84
C TRP A 38 2.29 6.27 5.02
N TYR A 39 2.49 7.46 5.60
CA TYR A 39 3.16 8.55 4.90
C TYR A 39 4.65 8.28 4.68
N VAL A 40 5.34 7.62 5.60
CA VAL A 40 6.74 7.21 5.39
C VAL A 40 6.84 6.26 4.20
N LEU A 41 5.97 5.24 4.13
CA LEU A 41 5.91 4.30 3.01
C LEU A 41 5.51 4.99 1.70
N LEU A 42 4.57 5.94 1.75
CA LEU A 42 4.13 6.68 0.57
C LEU A 42 5.26 7.51 -0.03
N LYS A 43 6.10 8.13 0.81
CA LYS A 43 7.26 8.90 0.34
C LYS A 43 8.29 7.99 -0.33
N GLU A 44 8.61 6.85 0.28
CA GLU A 44 9.48 5.83 -0.33
C GLU A 44 8.91 5.34 -1.68
N ARG A 45 7.61 5.01 -1.74
CA ARG A 45 6.95 4.58 -2.98
C ARG A 45 7.07 5.62 -4.09
N ASN A 46 6.81 6.89 -3.78
CA ASN A 46 6.88 7.97 -4.76
C ASN A 46 8.32 8.21 -5.25
N MET A 47 9.30 8.10 -4.36
CA MET A 47 10.72 8.15 -4.71
C MET A 47 11.09 7.00 -5.66
N LEU A 48 10.71 5.76 -5.33
CA LEU A 48 10.99 4.59 -6.16
C LEU A 48 10.32 4.68 -7.53
N LEU A 49 9.06 5.11 -7.61
CA LEU A 49 8.36 5.31 -8.88
C LEU A 49 9.04 6.38 -9.76
N THR A 50 9.55 7.46 -9.15
CA THR A 50 10.28 8.50 -9.88
C THR A 50 11.57 7.94 -10.48
N MET A 51 12.32 7.16 -9.70
CA MET A 51 13.54 6.51 -10.16
C MET A 51 13.29 5.40 -11.19
N GLU A 52 12.19 4.64 -11.04
CA GLU A 52 11.80 3.61 -12.00
C GLU A 52 11.47 4.23 -13.36
N GLN A 53 10.76 5.36 -13.36
CA GLN A 53 10.48 6.12 -14.58
C GLN A 53 11.76 6.67 -15.21
N GLU A 54 12.68 7.22 -14.42
CA GLU A 54 13.97 7.70 -14.92
C GLU A 54 14.80 6.58 -15.56
N ALA A 55 14.86 5.41 -14.91
CA ALA A 55 15.56 4.24 -15.44
C ALA A 55 14.94 3.78 -16.78
N LYS A 56 13.60 3.76 -16.89
CA LYS A 56 12.89 3.47 -18.14
C LYS A 56 13.25 4.47 -19.25
N ASP A 57 13.20 5.76 -18.95
CA ASP A 57 13.51 6.83 -19.91
C ASP A 57 14.97 6.79 -20.39
N ARG A 58 15.90 6.39 -19.52
CA ARG A 58 17.32 6.20 -19.84
C ARG A 58 17.66 4.84 -20.44
N VAL A 59 16.67 3.94 -20.59
CA VAL A 59 16.87 2.55 -21.04
C VAL A 59 17.92 1.83 -20.17
N ARG A 60 17.78 1.97 -18.85
CA ARG A 60 18.62 1.33 -17.83
C ARG A 60 17.79 0.38 -16.97
N LEU A 61 18.45 -0.60 -16.39
CA LEU A 61 17.83 -1.47 -15.40
C LEU A 61 17.60 -0.68 -14.11
N PHE A 62 16.40 -0.80 -13.55
CA PHE A 62 16.08 -0.20 -12.27
C PHE A 62 16.86 -0.91 -11.15
N PRO A 63 17.58 -0.18 -10.28
CA PRO A 63 18.31 -0.78 -9.17
C PRO A 63 17.33 -1.34 -8.14
N SER A 64 17.53 -2.61 -7.75
CA SER A 64 16.76 -3.26 -6.70
C SER A 64 15.22 -3.13 -6.82
N PRO A 65 14.59 -3.67 -7.88
CA PRO A 65 13.13 -3.61 -8.09
C PRO A 65 12.33 -4.19 -6.92
N GLU A 66 12.90 -5.14 -6.18
CA GLU A 66 12.27 -5.76 -5.01
C GLU A 66 11.91 -4.75 -3.91
N ARG A 67 12.52 -3.56 -3.90
CA ARG A 67 12.16 -2.49 -2.96
C ARG A 67 10.72 -2.02 -3.16
N LEU A 68 10.29 -1.90 -4.42
CA LEU A 68 8.95 -1.42 -4.73
C LEU A 68 7.91 -2.45 -4.26
N ASP A 69 8.13 -3.72 -4.58
CA ASP A 69 7.27 -4.83 -4.15
C ASP A 69 7.13 -4.90 -2.63
N LYS A 70 8.24 -4.75 -1.89
CA LYS A 70 8.23 -4.75 -0.42
C LYS A 70 7.45 -3.58 0.17
N VAL A 71 7.54 -2.40 -0.44
CA VAL A 71 6.80 -1.21 0.01
C VAL A 71 5.32 -1.38 -0.29
N GLU A 72 4.96 -1.88 -1.47
CA GLU A 72 3.58 -2.17 -1.85
C GLU A 72 2.95 -3.21 -0.91
N GLU A 73 3.63 -4.34 -0.67
CA GLU A 73 3.19 -5.35 0.29
C GLU A 73 2.98 -4.76 1.70
N SER A 74 3.88 -3.88 2.14
CA SER A 74 3.78 -3.21 3.44
C SER A 74 2.56 -2.28 3.52
N MET A 75 2.25 -1.57 2.42
CA MET A 75 1.09 -0.68 2.34
C MET A 75 -0.23 -1.47 2.32
N GLU A 76 -0.31 -2.55 1.54
CA GLU A 76 -1.47 -3.45 1.52
C GLU A 76 -1.74 -4.07 2.90
N ASN A 77 -0.68 -4.55 3.56
CA ASN A 77 -0.78 -5.11 4.92
C ASN A 77 -1.28 -4.07 5.93
N LEU A 78 -0.82 -2.82 5.82
CA LEU A 78 -1.26 -1.72 6.68
C LEU A 78 -2.74 -1.40 6.44
N GLU A 79 -3.16 -1.26 5.18
CA GLU A 79 -4.56 -1.01 4.83
C GLU A 79 -5.47 -2.14 5.35
N SER A 80 -5.04 -3.39 5.18
CA SER A 80 -5.77 -4.56 5.67
C SER A 80 -6.01 -4.50 7.19
N VAL A 81 -4.98 -4.15 7.98
CA VAL A 81 -5.12 -4.00 9.44
C VAL A 81 -6.06 -2.87 9.82
N VAL A 82 -5.99 -1.72 9.13
CA VAL A 82 -6.91 -0.61 9.39
C VAL A 82 -8.35 -0.98 9.04
N ARG A 83 -8.55 -1.67 7.91
CA ARG A 83 -9.87 -2.16 7.49
C ARG A 83 -10.43 -3.18 8.47
N GLU A 84 -9.60 -4.12 8.95
CA GLU A 84 -9.94 -5.10 9.98
C GLU A 84 -10.47 -4.40 11.25
N ARG A 85 -9.74 -3.39 11.73
CA ARG A 85 -10.12 -2.59 12.92
C ARG A 85 -11.45 -1.86 12.72
N ASN A 86 -11.62 -1.17 11.59
CA ASN A 86 -12.85 -0.45 11.28
C ASN A 86 -14.05 -1.40 11.20
N LYS A 87 -13.87 -2.53 10.52
CA LYS A 87 -14.91 -3.55 10.36
C LYS A 87 -15.33 -4.13 11.71
N ALA A 88 -14.37 -4.42 12.60
CA ALA A 88 -14.66 -4.90 13.95
C ALA A 88 -15.43 -3.87 14.79
N TYR A 89 -15.02 -2.59 14.72
CA TYR A 89 -15.72 -1.51 15.38
C TYR A 89 -17.16 -1.35 14.90
N HIS A 90 -17.38 -1.27 13.58
CA HIS A 90 -18.73 -1.12 13.02
C HIS A 90 -19.65 -2.31 13.30
N MET A 91 -19.11 -3.53 13.29
CA MET A 91 -19.88 -4.72 13.63
C MET A 91 -20.39 -4.69 15.07
N LEU A 92 -19.60 -4.15 16.01
CA LEU A 92 -20.00 -4.04 17.41
C LEU A 92 -21.03 -2.92 17.64
N GLU A 93 -20.85 -1.77 16.98
CA GLU A 93 -21.70 -0.60 17.19
C GLU A 93 -23.04 -0.66 16.42
N THR A 94 -23.01 -1.16 15.19
CA THR A 94 -24.15 -1.09 14.25
C THR A 94 -24.65 -2.46 13.77
N GLY A 95 -23.85 -3.51 13.96
CA GLY A 95 -24.09 -4.83 13.35
C GLY A 95 -23.74 -4.91 11.88
N GLU A 96 -23.31 -3.80 11.25
CA GLU A 96 -22.89 -3.74 9.85
C GLU A 96 -21.37 -3.64 9.74
N THR A 97 -20.83 -3.85 8.54
CA THR A 97 -19.35 -3.84 8.33
C THR A 97 -18.74 -2.44 8.19
N GLY A 98 -19.56 -1.40 7.99
CA GLY A 98 -19.11 -0.04 7.69
C GLY A 98 -18.60 0.17 6.25
N GLU A 99 -18.54 -0.89 5.43
CA GLU A 99 -18.27 -0.76 4.01
C GLU A 99 -19.50 -0.26 3.24
N ARG A 100 -19.30 0.34 2.06
CA ARG A 100 -20.40 0.82 1.22
C ARG A 100 -21.38 -0.32 0.95
N PRO A 101 -22.67 -0.19 1.35
CA PRO A 101 -23.64 -1.24 1.17
C PRO A 101 -23.88 -1.44 -0.33
N GLY A 102 -24.15 -2.68 -0.71
CA GLY A 102 -24.53 -3.03 -2.07
C GLY A 102 -25.57 -4.13 -2.08
N LYS A 103 -26.29 -4.24 -3.19
CA LYS A 103 -27.38 -5.20 -3.36
C LYS A 103 -27.25 -5.92 -4.69
N MET A 104 -27.71 -7.17 -4.74
CA MET A 104 -27.77 -7.91 -5.99
C MET A 104 -28.92 -7.38 -6.83
N GLU A 105 -28.60 -6.83 -7.99
CA GLU A 105 -29.58 -6.36 -8.98
C GLU A 105 -29.52 -7.22 -10.25
N THR A 106 -30.63 -7.26 -10.97
CA THR A 106 -30.71 -7.90 -12.28
C THR A 106 -30.69 -6.80 -13.34
N GLY A 107 -29.67 -6.79 -14.19
CA GLY A 107 -29.56 -5.81 -15.26
C GLY A 107 -30.58 -6.01 -16.38
N TYR A 108 -30.61 -5.07 -17.33
CA TYR A 108 -31.50 -5.12 -18.48
C TYR A 108 -31.37 -6.41 -19.31
N PHE A 109 -30.18 -7.02 -19.34
CA PHE A 109 -29.90 -8.29 -20.01
C PHE A 109 -30.23 -9.53 -19.16
N GLY A 110 -30.86 -9.38 -17.99
CA GLY A 110 -31.16 -10.50 -17.08
C GLY A 110 -29.96 -11.02 -16.27
N ILE A 111 -28.77 -10.44 -16.45
CA ILE A 111 -27.55 -10.83 -15.73
C ILE A 111 -27.57 -10.21 -14.34
N ARG A 112 -27.33 -11.03 -13.31
CA ARG A 112 -27.20 -10.55 -11.93
C ARG A 112 -25.83 -9.91 -11.73
N TYR A 113 -25.80 -8.72 -11.14
CA TYR A 113 -24.57 -8.05 -10.73
C TYR A 113 -24.73 -7.45 -9.33
N TYR A 114 -23.60 -7.27 -8.65
CA TYR A 114 -23.58 -6.59 -7.35
C TYR A 114 -23.53 -5.08 -7.58
N TYR A 115 -24.63 -4.38 -7.31
CA TYR A 115 -24.69 -2.93 -7.37
C TYR A 115 -24.17 -2.36 -6.06
N LYS A 116 -23.03 -1.67 -6.14
CA LYS A 116 -22.48 -0.86 -5.04
C LYS A 116 -22.98 0.57 -5.15
#